data_AF-A0A7L2R5X2-F1
#
_entry.id   AF-A0A7L2R5X2-F1
#
_cell.length_a   1.000
_cell.length_b   1.000
_cell.length_c   1.000
_cell.angle_alpha   90.00
_cell.angle_beta   90.00
_cell.angle_gamma   90.00
#
_symmetry.space_group_name_H-M   'P 1'
#
loop_
_entity.id
_entity.type
_entity.pdbx_description
1 polymer ?
#
loop_
_entity_poly.entity_id
_entity_poly.type
_entity_poly.pdbx_seq_one_letter_code
_entity_poly.pdbx_strand_id
1 'polypeptide(L)'
;QEEYKPGKALAEEELKNAISIHHSLATRASDYSKRPNVFYLRTADWRVFLFQAQNPEQMHSWITRINVVAAMFSAPPFPAAIGSQKKFSRPLLPSSCTRLSQ
;
A
#
# COMPACT_ATOMS: atom_id res chain seq x y z
N GLN A 1 -13.08 6.22 25.72
CA GLN A 1 -12.17 5.62 24.74
C GLN A 1 -13.00 4.58 23.99
N GLU A 2 -13.50 4.90 22.80
CA GLU A 2 -14.33 3.96 22.03
C GLU A 2 -13.40 2.93 21.39
N GLU A 3 -13.41 1.74 21.98
CA GLU A 3 -12.67 0.59 21.49
C GLU A 3 -13.49 -0.10 20.38
N TYR A 4 -12.87 -0.30 19.22
CA TYR A 4 -13.50 -0.97 18.09
C TYR A 4 -13.82 -2.43 18.47
N LYS A 5 -15.11 -2.79 18.46
CA LYS A 5 -15.57 -4.17 18.67
C LYS A 5 -15.84 -4.84 17.32
N PRO A 6 -15.10 -5.90 16.94
CA PRO A 6 -15.37 -6.61 15.69
C PRO A 6 -16.78 -7.22 15.73
N GLY A 7 -17.56 -7.03 14.66
CA GLY A 7 -18.91 -7.59 14.50
C GLY A 7 -20.08 -6.64 14.78
N LYS A 8 -19.83 -5.42 15.28
CA LYS A 8 -20.84 -4.36 15.28
C LYS A 8 -20.85 -3.71 13.89
N ALA A 9 -21.99 -3.73 13.19
CA ALA A 9 -22.16 -2.95 11.98
C ALA A 9 -21.91 -1.48 12.33
N LEU A 10 -21.03 -0.83 11.55
CA LEU A 10 -20.78 0.60 11.71
C LEU A 10 -22.10 1.35 11.52
N ALA A 11 -22.37 2.33 12.37
CA ALA A 11 -23.51 3.20 12.19
C ALA A 11 -23.38 3.94 10.85
N GLU A 12 -24.48 4.23 10.19
CA GLU A 12 -24.48 4.92 8.89
C GLU A 12 -23.73 6.26 8.95
N GLU A 13 -23.80 6.94 10.10
CA GLU A 13 -23.09 8.18 10.37
C GLU A 13 -21.56 8.00 10.47
N GLU A 14 -21.09 6.86 10.98
CA GLU A 14 -19.66 6.53 11.02
C GLU A 14 -19.15 6.23 9.61
N LEU A 15 -19.98 5.60 8.78
CA LEU A 15 -19.64 5.29 7.40
C LEU A 15 -19.52 6.55 6.53
N LYS A 16 -20.35 7.57 6.78
CA LYS A 16 -20.25 8.87 6.08
C LYS A 16 -18.92 9.58 6.31
N ASN A 17 -18.33 9.38 7.49
CA ASN A 17 -17.05 9.98 7.87
C ASN A 17 -15.85 9.06 7.61
N ALA A 18 -16.08 7.84 7.11
CA ALA A 18 -15.02 6.89 6.84
C ALA A 18 -14.15 7.34 5.66
N ILE A 19 -12.84 7.20 5.83
CA ILE A 19 -11.86 7.46 4.78
C ILE A 19 -11.36 6.12 4.25
N SER A 20 -11.54 5.88 2.95
CA SER A 20 -11.02 4.68 2.32
C SER A 20 -9.50 4.79 2.13
N ILE A 21 -8.77 3.76 2.58
CA ILE A 21 -7.29 3.74 2.56
C ILE A 21 -6.70 2.87 1.45
N HIS A 22 -7.53 2.28 0.58
CA HIS A 22 -7.05 1.55 -0.59
C HIS A 22 -6.17 2.46 -1.46
N HIS A 23 -5.01 1.95 -1.88
CA HIS A 23 -4.00 2.72 -2.62
C HIS A 23 -3.62 4.07 -1.99
N SER A 24 -3.78 4.22 -0.67
CA SER A 24 -3.39 5.43 0.01
C SER A 24 -1.90 5.43 0.34
N LEU A 25 -1.37 6.63 0.54
CA LEU A 25 0.01 6.84 0.97
C LEU A 25 0.03 7.81 2.15
N ALA A 26 0.48 7.32 3.30
CA ALA A 26 0.75 8.11 4.48
C ALA A 26 2.23 8.54 4.52
N THR A 27 2.50 9.84 4.76
CA THR A 27 3.86 10.39 4.81
C THR A 27 3.96 11.50 5.86
N ARG A 28 5.12 11.64 6.52
CA ARG A 28 5.35 12.77 7.44
C ARG A 28 5.22 14.10 6.70
N ALA A 29 4.54 15.07 7.32
CA ALA A 29 4.41 16.42 6.79
C ALA A 29 5.60 17.29 7.22
N SER A 30 6.76 17.14 6.55
CA SER A 30 8.00 17.84 6.92
C SER A 30 7.96 19.35 6.67
N ASP A 31 7.08 19.79 5.77
CA ASP A 31 6.81 21.18 5.40
C ASP A 31 5.74 21.84 6.29
N TYR A 32 5.09 21.07 7.18
CA TYR A 32 4.07 21.59 8.10
C TYR A 32 4.66 21.90 9.49
N SER A 33 4.80 23.19 9.82
CA SER A 33 5.44 23.65 11.06
C SER A 33 4.49 24.14 12.15
N LYS A 34 3.17 24.23 11.90
CA LYS A 34 2.20 24.80 12.86
C LYS A 34 1.92 23.89 14.05
N ARG A 35 2.03 22.57 13.88
CA ARG A 35 1.83 21.58 14.94
C ARG A 35 2.83 20.42 14.78
N PRO A 36 3.32 19.82 15.88
CA PRO A 36 4.21 18.68 15.82
C PRO A 36 3.44 17.39 15.48
N ASN A 37 4.18 16.35 15.09
CA ASN A 37 3.67 14.98 14.90
C ASN A 37 2.57 14.90 13.83
N VAL A 38 2.73 15.66 12.75
CA VAL A 38 1.75 15.75 11.66
C VAL A 38 2.17 14.91 10.45
N PHE A 39 1.21 14.23 9.85
CA PHE A 39 1.40 13.46 8.63
C PHE A 39 0.27 13.68 7.62
N TYR A 40 0.61 13.55 6.34
CA TYR A 40 -0.33 13.54 5.23
C TYR A 40 -0.87 12.13 5.00
N LEU A 41 -2.16 12.04 4.66
CA LEU A 41 -2.75 10.88 4.01
C LEU A 41 -3.25 11.30 2.63
N ARG A 42 -2.68 10.74 1.57
CA ARG A 42 -3.18 10.89 0.20
C ARG A 42 -3.97 9.65 -0.18
N THR A 43 -5.23 9.82 -0.56
CA THR A 43 -6.13 8.73 -0.94
C THR A 43 -6.15 8.50 -2.45
N ALA A 44 -6.74 7.38 -2.89
CA ALA A 44 -6.85 7.02 -4.32
C ALA A 44 -7.65 8.04 -5.16
N ASP A 45 -8.60 8.74 -4.53
CA ASP A 45 -9.38 9.82 -5.12
C ASP A 45 -8.69 11.19 -5.01
N TRP A 46 -7.37 11.20 -4.80
CA TRP A 46 -6.49 12.38 -4.78
C TRP A 46 -6.74 13.39 -3.65
N ARG A 47 -7.62 13.08 -2.68
CA ARG A 47 -7.77 13.92 -1.48
C ARG A 47 -6.50 13.84 -0.63
N VAL A 48 -6.20 14.94 0.04
CA VAL A 48 -5.09 15.04 0.99
C VAL A 48 -5.65 15.46 2.35
N PHE A 49 -5.45 14.58 3.34
CA PHE A 49 -5.82 14.84 4.73
C PHE A 49 -4.58 15.11 5.57
N LEU A 50 -4.77 15.89 6.64
CA LEU A 50 -3.74 16.20 7.61
C LEU A 50 -4.14 15.62 8.97
N PHE A 51 -3.29 14.77 9.53
CA PHE A 51 -3.52 14.13 10.82
C PHE A 51 -2.44 14.51 11.81
N GLN A 52 -2.84 14.78 13.06
CA GLN A 52 -1.93 15.02 14.17
C GLN A 52 -1.96 13.82 15.12
N ALA A 53 -0.80 13.22 15.38
CA ALA A 53 -0.64 12.20 16.40
C ALA A 53 -0.25 12.79 17.77
N GLN A 54 -0.44 12.02 18.83
CA GLN A 54 -0.12 12.44 20.19
C GLN A 54 1.39 12.61 20.43
N ASN A 55 2.21 11.77 19.79
CA ASN A 55 3.67 11.75 19.93
C ASN A 55 4.32 11.21 18.63
N PRO A 56 5.64 11.35 18.45
CA PRO A 56 6.31 10.90 17.22
C PRO A 56 6.20 9.38 17.03
N GLU A 57 6.23 8.57 18.08
CA GLU A 57 6.12 7.11 17.98
C GLU A 57 4.78 6.69 17.37
N GLN A 58 3.69 7.30 17.85
CA GLN A 58 2.35 7.09 17.33
C GLN A 58 2.23 7.55 15.88
N MET A 59 2.83 8.68 15.51
CA MET A 59 2.86 9.14 14.11
C MET A 59 3.51 8.08 13.20
N HIS A 60 4.69 7.58 13.57
CA HIS A 60 5.38 6.56 12.78
C HIS A 60 4.59 5.24 12.74
N SER A 61 3.98 4.83 13.86
CA SER A 61 3.10 3.66 13.95
C SER A 61 1.90 3.78 13.00
N TRP A 62 1.21 4.92 13.00
CA TRP A 62 0.08 5.20 12.09
C TRP A 62 0.49 5.17 10.63
N ILE A 63 1.57 5.89 10.26
CA ILE A 63 2.10 5.89 8.89
C ILE A 63 2.41 4.46 8.44
N THR A 64 3.09 3.69 9.28
CA THR A 64 3.50 2.31 8.95
C THR A 64 2.30 1.41 8.75
N ARG A 65 1.34 1.42 9.70
CA ARG A 65 0.15 0.56 9.65
C ARG A 65 -0.71 0.86 8.42
N ILE A 66 -0.95 2.14 8.13
CA ILE A 66 -1.72 2.55 6.95
C ILE A 66 -1.02 2.05 5.68
N ASN A 67 0.28 2.31 5.54
CA ASN A 67 1.02 1.92 4.34
C ASN A 67 1.12 0.40 4.16
N VAL A 68 1.29 -0.36 5.24
CA VAL A 68 1.28 -1.83 5.19
C VAL A 68 -0.06 -2.34 4.70
N VAL A 69 -1.16 -1.87 5.30
CA VAL A 69 -2.51 -2.29 4.88
C VAL A 69 -2.76 -1.86 3.43
N ALA A 70 -2.50 -0.60 3.08
CA ALA A 70 -2.66 -0.13 1.71
C ALA A 70 -1.88 -0.99 0.72
N ALA A 71 -0.62 -1.33 1.01
CA ALA A 71 0.22 -2.19 0.16
C ALA A 71 -0.33 -3.62 0.03
N MET A 72 -0.74 -4.24 1.14
CA MET A 72 -1.30 -5.61 1.16
C MET A 72 -2.54 -5.75 0.25
N PHE A 73 -3.32 -4.69 0.11
CA PHE A 73 -4.52 -4.68 -0.73
C PHE A 73 -4.30 -4.02 -2.11
N SER A 74 -3.11 -3.46 -2.40
CA SER A 74 -2.84 -2.73 -3.65
C SER A 74 -2.37 -3.59 -4.81
N ALA A 75 -1.63 -4.68 -4.55
CA ALA A 75 -1.14 -5.56 -5.60
C ALA A 75 -1.16 -7.02 -5.15
N PRO A 76 -1.73 -7.95 -5.93
CA PRO A 76 -1.47 -9.37 -5.72
C PRO A 76 0.03 -9.65 -5.91
N PRO A 77 0.60 -10.66 -5.23
CA PRO A 77 1.96 -11.09 -5.50
C PRO A 77 2.11 -11.34 -7.00
N PHE A 78 3.13 -10.74 -7.62
CA PHE A 78 3.40 -11.05 -9.03
C PHE A 78 3.54 -12.57 -9.17
N PRO A 79 2.91 -13.18 -10.19
CA PRO A 79 3.15 -14.58 -10.47
C PRO A 79 4.66 -14.79 -10.63
N ALA A 80 5.17 -15.93 -10.14
CA ALA A 80 6.57 -16.26 -10.25
C ALA A 80 7.04 -16.00 -11.68
N ALA A 81 8.15 -15.25 -11.84
CA ALA A 81 8.67 -14.93 -13.16
C ALA A 81 8.73 -16.20 -14.02
N ILE A 82 8.17 -16.14 -15.23
CA ILE A 82 8.23 -17.23 -16.21
C ILE A 82 9.71 -17.46 -16.52
N GLY A 83 10.35 -18.39 -15.80
CA GLY A 83 11.80 -18.61 -15.81
C GLY A 83 12.44 -18.87 -14.43
N SER A 84 11.74 -18.63 -13.32
CA SER A 84 12.23 -18.96 -11.97
C SER A 84 12.15 -20.48 -11.71
N GLN A 85 13.10 -21.20 -12.28
CA GLN A 85 13.40 -22.59 -11.92
C GLN A 85 14.51 -22.57 -10.87
N LYS A 86 14.47 -23.48 -9.86
CA LYS A 86 15.55 -23.61 -8.84
C LYS A 86 16.94 -23.79 -9.47
N LYS A 87 16.99 -24.23 -10.73
CA LYS A 87 18.20 -24.39 -11.53
C LYS A 87 18.04 -23.59 -12.82
N PHE A 88 18.78 -22.49 -12.92
CA PHE A 88 18.91 -21.76 -14.17
C PHE A 88 19.49 -22.70 -15.23
N SER A 89 18.69 -23.00 -16.25
CA SER A 89 19.13 -23.72 -17.44
C SER A 89 19.09 -22.71 -18.58
N ARG A 90 20.25 -22.42 -19.19
CA ARG A 90 20.29 -21.60 -20.40
C ARG A 90 19.47 -22.33 -21.47
N PRO A 91 18.37 -21.76 -21.99
CA PRO A 91 17.73 -22.32 -23.16
C PRO A 91 18.75 -22.22 -24.29
N LEU A 92 19.21 -23.38 -24.77
CA LEU A 92 20.02 -23.42 -25.98
C LEU A 92 19.09 -23.04 -27.13
N LEU A 93 19.19 -21.80 -27.62
CA LEU A 93 18.50 -21.37 -28.83
C LEU A 93 19.36 -21.69 -30.05
N PRO A 94 18.77 -22.13 -31.19
CA PRO A 94 17.37 -22.49 -31.41
C PRO A 94 17.09 -24.00 -31.28
N SER A 95 15.86 -24.28 -30.84
CA SER A 95 15.20 -25.57 -30.65
C SER A 95 14.49 -26.12 -31.90
N SER A 96 14.81 -25.61 -33.09
CA SER A 96 14.39 -26.16 -34.40
C SER A 96 15.21 -25.55 -35.54
N CYS A 97 15.60 -26.36 -36.53
CA CYS A 97 16.25 -25.89 -37.76
C CYS A 97 15.24 -25.22 -38.70
N THR A 98 15.57 -24.02 -39.19
CA THR A 98 14.88 -23.39 -40.31
C THR A 98 15.13 -24.15 -41.61
N ARG A 99 14.11 -24.27 -42.46
CA ARG A 99 14.20 -24.87 -43.81
C ARG A 99 14.52 -23.83 -44.91
N LEU A 100 14.86 -22.59 -44.53
CA LEU A 100 15.22 -21.56 -45.49
C LEU A 100 16.65 -21.81 -45.99
N SER A 101 16.82 -22.24 -47.24
CA SER A 101 18.10 -22.26 -47.94
C SER A 101 18.44 -20.84 -48.44
N GLN A 102 19.69 -20.42 -48.26
CA GLN A 102 20.25 -19.21 -48.90
C GLN A 102 20.30 -19.37 -50.42
#